data_AF-A0A2N3AQT9-F1
#
_entry.id   AF-A0A2N3AQT9-F1
#
_cell.length_a   1.000
_cell.length_b   1.000
_cell.length_c   1.000
_cell.angle_alpha   90.00
_cell.angle_beta   90.00
_cell.angle_gamma   90.00
#
_symmetry.space_group_name_H-M   'P 1'
#
loop_
_entity.id
_entity.type
_entity.pdbx_description
1 polymer ?
#
loop_
_entity_poly.entity_id
_entity_poly.type
_entity_poly.pdbx_seq_one_letter_code
_entity_poly.pdbx_strand_id
1 'polypeptide(L)'
;IRYALTVNQDEVEALAALMTYKCALVEAPFGGAKGGLTIDPREWEVDELEKITRRFAYELIKRSLIHPSQNVPAPDMGTGEREMAWIADQFARMNTTEIDARACVTGKPLNAGGIAGRIEATGRGVQYAIREFFRHRDDVKAAHLEGKLAGKKVIVQGLGNVGYHAAKFLEEEDGCLIVGIAERDGAIFDEKGLPVERVKDYLTETGGVRGFPGASYIANGAEVMEQDCDILIPAAFEGVINLSNADRIPAKLIVEAANGPITAGADEILRRKGTVIIPDMYANAGGVTVSYFEWVKNLSHIRFGRMQRRAEEAQHQMLIDELESMTGNSFSDA
;
A
#
# COMPACT_ATOMS: atom_id res chain seq x y z
N ILE A 1 12.89 2.88 2.11
CA ILE A 1 14.01 3.67 1.57
C ILE A 1 13.55 4.18 0.23
N ARG A 2 13.60 5.49 -0.02
CA ARG A 2 13.11 6.11 -1.26
C ARG A 2 14.26 6.38 -2.22
N TYR A 3 14.14 5.98 -3.48
CA TYR A 3 15.05 6.36 -4.56
C TYR A 3 14.33 7.35 -5.48
N ALA A 4 14.64 8.64 -5.31
CA ALA A 4 14.09 9.70 -6.16
C ALA A 4 14.99 10.94 -6.15
N LEU A 5 15.01 11.69 -7.25
CA LEU A 5 15.77 12.94 -7.36
C LEU A 5 15.24 14.06 -6.43
N THR A 6 14.00 13.95 -5.97
CA THR A 6 13.36 14.90 -5.06
C THR A 6 13.78 14.73 -3.60
N VAL A 7 14.46 13.61 -3.28
CA VAL A 7 14.88 13.30 -1.90
C VAL A 7 15.78 14.38 -1.35
N ASN A 8 15.37 14.94 -0.22
CA ASN A 8 16.11 15.92 0.56
C ASN A 8 15.90 15.70 2.07
N GLN A 9 16.63 16.42 2.90
CA GLN A 9 16.60 16.23 4.36
C GLN A 9 15.21 16.52 4.95
N ASP A 10 14.58 17.62 4.57
CA ASP A 10 13.27 18.04 5.10
C ASP A 10 12.19 16.99 4.81
N GLU A 11 12.19 16.44 3.58
CA GLU A 11 11.28 15.36 3.18
C GLU A 11 11.50 14.09 4.03
N VAL A 12 12.76 13.70 4.24
CA VAL A 12 13.10 12.50 5.02
C VAL A 12 12.70 12.67 6.49
N GLU A 13 12.93 13.83 7.09
CA GLU A 13 12.53 14.13 8.47
C GLU A 13 11.00 14.13 8.63
N ALA A 14 10.27 14.76 7.70
CA ALA A 14 8.81 14.79 7.71
C ALA A 14 8.22 13.37 7.60
N LEU A 15 8.74 12.55 6.66
CA LEU A 15 8.29 11.18 6.49
C LEU A 15 8.69 10.27 7.67
N ALA A 16 9.82 10.52 8.33
CA ALA A 16 10.21 9.80 9.55
C ALA A 16 9.25 10.10 10.72
N ALA A 17 8.87 11.37 10.90
CA ALA A 17 7.86 11.76 11.88
C ALA A 17 6.50 11.11 11.57
N LEU A 18 6.06 11.15 10.32
CA LEU A 18 4.82 10.51 9.88
C LEU A 18 4.80 9.00 10.19
N MET A 19 5.93 8.31 9.99
CA MET A 19 6.03 6.88 10.34
C MET A 19 5.86 6.63 11.84
N THR A 20 6.29 7.55 12.72
CA THR A 20 6.08 7.42 14.18
C THR A 20 4.59 7.45 14.50
N TYR A 21 3.85 8.42 13.97
CA TYR A 21 2.41 8.54 14.21
C TYR A 21 1.63 7.37 13.61
N LYS A 22 2.01 6.93 12.42
CA LYS A 22 1.41 5.78 11.75
C LYS A 22 1.60 4.48 12.52
N CYS A 23 2.82 4.22 13.01
CA CYS A 23 3.09 3.05 13.86
C CYS A 23 2.27 3.09 15.15
N ALA A 24 2.19 4.25 15.80
CA ALA A 24 1.41 4.43 17.02
C ALA A 24 -0.10 4.15 16.78
N LEU A 25 -0.64 4.61 15.64
CA LEU A 25 -2.05 4.41 15.30
C LEU A 25 -2.44 2.95 15.11
N VAL A 26 -1.55 2.14 14.51
CA VAL A 26 -1.79 0.69 14.29
C VAL A 26 -1.20 -0.19 15.38
N GLU A 27 -0.82 0.40 16.52
CA GLU A 27 -0.21 -0.30 17.66
C GLU A 27 1.02 -1.14 17.27
N ALA A 28 1.74 -0.73 16.22
CA ALA A 28 3.02 -1.33 15.85
C ALA A 28 4.11 -0.76 16.78
N PRO A 29 4.90 -1.60 17.48
CA PRO A 29 5.87 -1.16 18.48
C PRO A 29 7.17 -0.64 17.85
N PHE A 30 7.06 0.27 16.88
CA PHE A 30 8.17 0.87 16.16
C PHE A 30 8.16 2.40 16.29
N GLY A 31 9.34 2.99 16.48
CA GLY A 31 9.55 4.40 16.17
C GLY A 31 9.54 4.64 14.66
N GLY A 32 9.35 5.88 14.25
CA GLY A 32 9.42 6.25 12.84
C GLY A 32 10.84 6.54 12.37
N ALA A 33 11.18 6.00 11.20
CA ALA A 33 12.42 6.30 10.51
C ALA A 33 12.16 6.37 9.00
N LYS A 34 13.01 7.11 8.30
CA LYS A 34 13.01 7.17 6.84
C LYS A 34 14.44 7.23 6.33
N GLY A 35 14.68 6.59 5.19
CA GLY A 35 15.92 6.71 4.44
C GLY A 35 15.61 7.06 2.99
N GLY A 36 16.48 7.85 2.38
CA GLY A 36 16.37 8.24 0.99
C GLY A 36 17.72 8.30 0.31
N LEU A 37 17.73 8.05 -0.99
CA LEU A 37 18.89 8.17 -1.86
C LEU A 37 18.50 8.99 -3.09
N THR A 38 19.21 10.09 -3.33
CA THR A 38 18.93 11.04 -4.41
C THR A 38 19.45 10.50 -5.75
N ILE A 39 18.72 9.53 -6.32
CA ILE A 39 18.99 8.90 -7.61
C ILE A 39 17.67 8.65 -8.36
N ASP A 40 17.72 8.65 -9.69
CA ASP A 40 16.64 8.07 -10.50
C ASP A 40 16.99 6.61 -10.81
N PRO A 41 16.26 5.61 -10.28
CA PRO A 41 16.59 4.21 -10.50
C PRO A 41 16.44 3.75 -11.95
N ARG A 42 15.83 4.57 -12.83
CA ARG A 42 15.65 4.24 -14.25
C ARG A 42 16.87 4.57 -15.11
N GLU A 43 17.81 5.35 -14.58
CA GLU A 43 19.04 5.73 -15.27
C GLU A 43 20.18 4.71 -15.10
N TRP A 44 19.94 3.62 -14.36
CA TRP A 44 20.97 2.67 -13.96
C TRP A 44 20.59 1.25 -14.34
N GLU A 45 21.58 0.47 -14.72
CA GLU A 45 21.40 -0.97 -14.94
C GLU A 45 21.24 -1.71 -13.60
N VAL A 46 20.65 -2.90 -13.66
CA VAL A 46 20.31 -3.67 -12.45
C VAL A 46 21.55 -4.00 -11.60
N ASP A 47 22.70 -4.28 -12.23
CA ASP A 47 23.94 -4.60 -11.53
C ASP A 47 24.60 -3.35 -10.93
N GLU A 48 24.39 -2.18 -11.53
CA GLU A 48 24.84 -0.90 -10.98
C GLU A 48 23.99 -0.51 -9.77
N LEU A 49 22.67 -0.63 -9.87
CA LEU A 49 21.75 -0.44 -8.74
C LEU A 49 22.06 -1.39 -7.59
N GLU A 50 22.45 -2.63 -7.87
CA GLU A 50 22.90 -3.56 -6.85
C GLU A 50 24.13 -3.01 -6.11
N LYS A 51 25.17 -2.59 -6.84
CA LYS A 51 26.40 -2.01 -6.24
C LYS A 51 26.07 -0.77 -5.40
N ILE A 52 25.22 0.12 -5.91
CA ILE A 52 24.79 1.34 -5.23
C ILE A 52 24.04 0.99 -3.94
N THR A 53 23.01 0.15 -4.03
CA THR A 53 22.18 -0.26 -2.89
C THR A 53 23.01 -0.95 -1.83
N ARG A 54 23.93 -1.84 -2.23
CA ARG A 54 24.81 -2.55 -1.31
C ARG A 54 25.80 -1.60 -0.63
N ARG A 55 26.38 -0.64 -1.37
CA ARG A 55 27.26 0.37 -0.77
C ARG A 55 26.51 1.29 0.19
N PHE A 56 25.30 1.70 -0.18
CA PHE A 56 24.44 2.49 0.69
C PHE A 56 24.10 1.72 1.98
N ALA A 57 23.69 0.45 1.86
CA ALA A 57 23.46 -0.43 3.01
C ALA A 57 24.71 -0.55 3.88
N TYR A 58 25.88 -0.80 3.29
CA TYR A 58 27.14 -0.90 4.02
C TYR A 58 27.41 0.33 4.91
N GLU A 59 27.25 1.54 4.39
CA GLU A 59 27.47 2.77 5.16
C GLU A 59 26.44 2.94 6.30
N LEU A 60 25.19 2.57 6.06
CA LEU A 60 24.14 2.62 7.09
C LEU A 60 24.36 1.57 8.19
N ILE A 61 24.70 0.34 7.82
CA ILE A 61 24.97 -0.77 8.74
C ILE A 61 26.16 -0.44 9.63
N LYS A 62 27.25 0.08 9.05
CA LYS A 62 28.45 0.49 9.79
C LYS A 62 28.16 1.57 10.83
N ARG A 63 27.14 2.39 10.62
CA ARG A 63 26.69 3.46 11.53
C ARG A 63 25.53 3.03 12.43
N SER A 64 25.20 1.73 12.47
CA SER A 64 24.08 1.16 13.23
C SER A 64 22.70 1.75 12.85
N LEU A 65 22.57 2.27 11.63
CA LEU A 65 21.32 2.80 11.08
C LEU A 65 20.47 1.72 10.40
N ILE A 66 20.98 0.49 10.30
CA ILE A 66 20.23 -0.71 9.92
C ILE A 66 20.61 -1.79 10.92
N HIS A 67 19.63 -2.31 11.67
CA HIS A 67 19.79 -3.41 12.61
C HIS A 67 18.42 -4.00 12.95
N PRO A 68 18.27 -5.33 13.10
CA PRO A 68 17.00 -5.98 13.46
C PRO A 68 16.28 -5.38 14.67
N SER A 69 17.04 -4.87 15.64
CA SER A 69 16.52 -4.33 16.91
C SER A 69 16.62 -2.80 17.04
N GLN A 70 17.17 -2.07 16.04
CA GLN A 70 17.31 -0.61 16.12
C GLN A 70 16.53 0.10 15.02
N ASN A 71 16.79 -0.24 13.76
CA ASN A 71 16.14 0.39 12.62
C ASN A 71 16.02 -0.62 11.48
N VAL A 72 14.78 -0.85 11.05
CA VAL A 72 14.42 -1.89 10.08
C VAL A 72 13.80 -1.21 8.87
N PRO A 73 14.55 -1.00 7.78
CA PRO A 73 14.01 -0.36 6.59
C PRO A 73 12.95 -1.23 5.89
N ALA A 74 12.21 -0.61 4.98
CA ALA A 74 11.22 -1.25 4.12
C ALA A 74 11.22 -0.58 2.73
N PRO A 75 10.54 -1.13 1.72
CA PRO A 75 10.37 -0.49 0.42
C PRO A 75 9.64 0.86 0.51
N ASP A 76 10.03 1.78 -0.36
CA ASP A 76 9.31 3.01 -0.71
C ASP A 76 9.45 3.27 -2.22
N MET A 77 8.97 4.41 -2.71
CA MET A 77 9.09 4.83 -4.10
C MET A 77 10.51 4.61 -4.65
N GLY A 78 10.60 3.92 -5.79
CA GLY A 78 11.87 3.59 -6.45
C GLY A 78 12.60 2.37 -5.89
N THR A 79 12.04 1.67 -4.90
CA THR A 79 12.60 0.42 -4.33
C THR A 79 11.52 -0.64 -4.16
N GLY A 80 11.91 -1.91 -4.15
CA GLY A 80 11.00 -3.04 -3.94
C GLY A 80 11.70 -4.25 -3.31
N GLU A 81 11.16 -5.43 -3.54
CA GLU A 81 11.68 -6.67 -2.97
C GLU A 81 13.16 -6.92 -3.31
N ARG A 82 13.56 -6.57 -4.54
CA ARG A 82 14.94 -6.74 -5.02
C ARG A 82 15.94 -5.95 -4.18
N GLU A 83 15.70 -4.67 -3.95
CA GLU A 83 16.59 -3.83 -3.16
C GLU A 83 16.62 -4.29 -1.69
N MET A 84 15.48 -4.72 -1.14
CA MET A 84 15.43 -5.26 0.23
C MET A 84 16.21 -6.57 0.36
N ALA A 85 16.19 -7.43 -0.66
CA ALA A 85 16.99 -8.66 -0.68
C ALA A 85 18.51 -8.33 -0.69
N TRP A 86 18.93 -7.33 -1.47
CA TRP A 86 20.33 -6.88 -1.47
C TRP A 86 20.77 -6.31 -0.13
N ILE A 87 19.92 -5.52 0.53
CA ILE A 87 20.19 -4.96 1.87
C ILE A 87 20.32 -6.10 2.90
N ALA A 88 19.38 -7.06 2.90
CA ALA A 88 19.41 -8.20 3.80
C ALA A 88 20.69 -9.04 3.65
N ASP A 89 21.08 -9.32 2.40
CA ASP A 89 22.31 -10.07 2.10
C ASP A 89 23.57 -9.31 2.54
N GLN A 90 23.64 -7.99 2.34
CA GLN A 90 24.77 -7.20 2.84
C GLN A 90 24.85 -7.16 4.35
N PHE A 91 23.72 -7.02 5.04
CA PHE A 91 23.68 -7.07 6.50
C PHE A 91 24.20 -8.41 7.03
N ALA A 92 23.73 -9.52 6.46
CA ALA A 92 24.15 -10.86 6.85
C ALA A 92 25.65 -11.12 6.60
N ARG A 93 26.22 -10.59 5.52
CA ARG A 93 27.66 -10.68 5.23
C ARG A 93 28.53 -9.92 6.25
N MET A 94 28.02 -8.81 6.76
CA MET A 94 28.72 -7.98 7.74
C MET A 94 28.54 -8.48 9.17
N ASN A 95 27.41 -9.13 9.47
CA ASN A 95 27.03 -9.57 10.81
C ASN A 95 26.79 -11.09 10.82
N THR A 96 27.85 -11.88 10.63
CA THR A 96 27.77 -13.34 10.43
C THR A 96 27.29 -14.12 11.65
N THR A 97 27.30 -13.51 12.83
CA THR A 97 26.85 -14.11 14.10
C THR A 97 25.46 -13.65 14.52
N GLU A 98 24.84 -12.71 13.80
CA GLU A 98 23.52 -12.19 14.13
C GLU A 98 22.45 -13.18 13.68
N ILE A 99 21.80 -13.83 14.64
CA ILE A 99 20.75 -14.84 14.39
C ILE A 99 19.56 -14.22 13.67
N ASP A 100 19.23 -12.97 14.01
CA ASP A 100 18.09 -12.25 13.47
C ASP A 100 18.47 -11.41 12.24
N ALA A 101 19.60 -11.71 11.58
CA ALA A 101 20.11 -10.91 10.46
C ALA A 101 19.07 -10.67 9.35
N ARG A 102 18.15 -11.61 9.12
CA ARG A 102 17.09 -11.48 8.12
C ARG A 102 15.97 -10.51 8.52
N ALA A 103 15.85 -10.18 9.80
CA ALA A 103 14.91 -9.19 10.32
C ALA A 103 15.45 -7.74 10.22
N CYS A 104 16.66 -7.52 9.69
CA CYS A 104 17.23 -6.18 9.53
C CYS A 104 16.47 -5.28 8.54
N VAL A 105 15.64 -5.85 7.67
CA VAL A 105 14.85 -5.15 6.65
C VAL A 105 13.57 -5.95 6.38
N THR A 106 12.48 -5.28 6.01
CA THR A 106 11.20 -5.90 5.62
C THR A 106 10.86 -5.62 4.15
N GLY A 107 9.78 -6.20 3.62
CA GLY A 107 9.45 -6.14 2.20
C GLY A 107 10.39 -7.00 1.36
N LYS A 108 10.93 -8.08 1.92
CA LYS A 108 11.80 -9.02 1.20
C LYS A 108 10.96 -9.95 0.31
N PRO A 109 11.57 -10.56 -0.72
CA PRO A 109 10.95 -11.64 -1.46
C PRO A 109 10.57 -12.81 -0.54
N LEU A 110 9.51 -13.55 -0.88
CA LEU A 110 9.06 -14.71 -0.10
C LEU A 110 10.16 -15.76 0.14
N ASN A 111 10.99 -16.03 -0.86
CA ASN A 111 12.10 -16.97 -0.77
C ASN A 111 13.28 -16.46 0.08
N ALA A 112 13.31 -15.16 0.40
CA ALA A 112 14.36 -14.49 1.18
C ALA A 112 13.90 -14.07 2.59
N GLY A 113 12.81 -14.68 3.10
CA GLY A 113 12.27 -14.35 4.43
C GLY A 113 11.18 -13.27 4.42
N GLY A 114 10.67 -12.91 3.24
CA GLY A 114 9.47 -12.10 3.08
C GLY A 114 8.21 -12.76 3.65
N ILE A 115 7.13 -12.01 3.71
CA ILE A 115 5.80 -12.52 4.12
C ILE A 115 4.80 -12.41 2.98
N ALA A 116 3.91 -13.39 2.87
CA ALA A 116 2.81 -13.35 1.90
C ALA A 116 1.88 -12.19 2.26
N GLY A 117 1.29 -11.54 1.26
CA GLY A 117 0.45 -10.38 1.52
C GLY A 117 1.19 -9.04 1.48
N ARG A 118 2.53 -9.01 1.49
CA ARG A 118 3.26 -7.74 1.74
C ARG A 118 3.16 -6.75 0.59
N ILE A 119 3.17 -7.22 -0.66
CA ILE A 119 3.09 -6.36 -1.84
C ILE A 119 1.72 -5.67 -1.87
N GLU A 120 0.67 -6.45 -1.70
CA GLU A 120 -0.73 -6.02 -1.71
C GLU A 120 -1.20 -5.34 -0.41
N ALA A 121 -0.44 -5.45 0.68
CA ALA A 121 -0.82 -5.02 2.03
C ALA A 121 -1.32 -3.57 2.12
N THR A 122 -0.65 -2.64 1.45
CA THR A 122 -1.03 -1.22 1.52
C THR A 122 -2.35 -0.98 0.81
N GLY A 123 -2.54 -1.55 -0.40
CA GLY A 123 -3.81 -1.43 -1.12
C GLY A 123 -4.97 -2.15 -0.40
N ARG A 124 -4.67 -3.29 0.25
CA ARG A 124 -5.60 -4.00 1.13
C ARG A 124 -6.01 -3.15 2.33
N GLY A 125 -5.06 -2.45 2.95
CA GLY A 125 -5.31 -1.51 4.04
C GLY A 125 -6.25 -0.38 3.63
N VAL A 126 -6.03 0.20 2.44
CA VAL A 126 -6.91 1.23 1.87
C VAL A 126 -8.33 0.68 1.68
N GLN A 127 -8.47 -0.52 1.11
CA GLN A 127 -9.77 -1.18 0.97
C GLN A 127 -10.46 -1.37 2.33
N TYR A 128 -9.72 -1.81 3.35
CA TYR A 128 -10.27 -2.00 4.70
C TYR A 128 -10.70 -0.69 5.36
N ALA A 129 -9.93 0.38 5.19
CA ALA A 129 -10.32 1.71 5.66
C ALA A 129 -11.63 2.17 5.03
N ILE A 130 -11.81 1.95 3.71
CA ILE A 130 -13.06 2.27 3.01
C ILE A 130 -14.20 1.38 3.49
N ARG A 131 -13.97 0.07 3.62
CA ARG A 131 -14.97 -0.88 4.14
C ARG A 131 -15.45 -0.47 5.54
N GLU A 132 -14.52 -0.08 6.41
CA GLU A 132 -14.84 0.35 7.77
C GLU A 132 -15.63 1.65 7.76
N PHE A 133 -15.25 2.64 6.95
CA PHE A 133 -16.02 3.87 6.75
C PHE A 133 -17.49 3.60 6.38
N PHE A 134 -17.74 2.67 5.45
CA PHE A 134 -19.11 2.33 5.04
C PHE A 134 -19.87 1.43 6.01
N ARG A 135 -19.21 0.86 7.04
CA ARG A 135 -19.91 0.15 8.13
C ARG A 135 -20.56 1.14 9.10
N HIS A 136 -20.00 2.34 9.23
CA HIS A 136 -20.50 3.40 10.11
C HIS A 136 -21.43 4.35 9.36
N ARG A 137 -22.74 4.22 9.60
CA ARG A 137 -23.76 5.00 8.88
C ARG A 137 -23.62 6.52 9.06
N ASP A 138 -23.10 6.95 10.20
CA ASP A 138 -22.95 8.37 10.50
C ASP A 138 -21.79 8.99 9.70
N ASP A 139 -20.72 8.23 9.46
CA ASP A 139 -19.60 8.64 8.61
C ASP A 139 -20.04 8.76 7.14
N VAL A 140 -20.78 7.76 6.64
CA VAL A 140 -21.35 7.78 5.27
C VAL A 140 -22.26 8.99 5.06
N LYS A 141 -23.11 9.31 6.05
CA LYS A 141 -23.96 10.51 6.00
C LYS A 141 -23.15 11.80 6.06
N ALA A 142 -22.08 11.84 6.87
CA ALA A 142 -21.21 13.02 6.96
C ALA A 142 -20.53 13.33 5.62
N ALA A 143 -20.23 12.31 4.82
CA ALA A 143 -19.73 12.48 3.44
C ALA A 143 -20.83 12.72 2.39
N HIS A 144 -22.11 12.84 2.78
CA HIS A 144 -23.23 12.97 1.84
C HIS A 144 -23.30 11.81 0.82
N LEU A 145 -22.86 10.62 1.26
CA LEU A 145 -22.95 9.36 0.53
C LEU A 145 -24.16 8.56 1.01
N GLU A 146 -24.61 7.63 0.17
CA GLU A 146 -25.71 6.74 0.47
C GLU A 146 -25.40 5.30 0.05
N GLY A 147 -26.02 4.33 0.72
CA GLY A 147 -25.91 2.91 0.36
C GLY A 147 -24.59 2.27 0.79
N LYS A 148 -24.15 1.26 0.02
CA LYS A 148 -22.93 0.47 0.26
C LYS A 148 -21.83 0.83 -0.75
N LEU A 149 -20.66 0.19 -0.63
CA LEU A 149 -19.54 0.31 -1.59
C LEU A 149 -19.92 -0.10 -3.01
N ALA A 150 -20.72 -1.15 -3.15
CA ALA A 150 -21.10 -1.67 -4.46
C ALA A 150 -21.77 -0.58 -5.32
N GLY A 151 -21.27 -0.41 -6.54
CA GLY A 151 -21.73 0.60 -7.49
C GLY A 151 -21.19 2.02 -7.28
N LYS A 152 -20.36 2.26 -6.25
CA LYS A 152 -19.70 3.58 -6.06
C LYS A 152 -18.69 3.83 -7.16
N LYS A 153 -18.68 5.04 -7.70
CA LYS A 153 -17.70 5.49 -8.70
C LYS A 153 -16.39 5.88 -8.00
N VAL A 154 -15.29 5.25 -8.41
CA VAL A 154 -13.98 5.46 -7.81
C VAL A 154 -13.00 5.95 -8.86
N ILE A 155 -12.23 6.98 -8.53
CA ILE A 155 -11.10 7.45 -9.34
C ILE A 155 -9.81 7.20 -8.57
N VAL A 156 -8.82 6.63 -9.22
CA VAL A 156 -7.52 6.31 -8.62
C VAL A 156 -6.42 7.08 -9.35
N GLN A 157 -5.66 7.88 -8.61
CA GLN A 157 -4.51 8.59 -9.14
C GLN A 157 -3.24 7.79 -8.83
N GLY A 158 -2.62 7.24 -9.88
CA GLY A 158 -1.47 6.34 -9.82
C GLY A 158 -1.89 4.87 -9.68
N LEU A 159 -1.61 4.07 -10.69
CA LEU A 159 -1.77 2.61 -10.74
C LEU A 159 -0.43 1.89 -10.48
N GLY A 160 0.38 2.48 -9.60
CA GLY A 160 1.50 1.82 -8.95
C GLY A 160 1.03 0.73 -7.97
N ASN A 161 1.93 0.20 -7.15
CA ASN A 161 1.63 -0.91 -6.25
C ASN A 161 0.38 -0.67 -5.36
N VAL A 162 0.29 0.49 -4.72
CA VAL A 162 -0.82 0.81 -3.81
C VAL A 162 -2.14 0.99 -4.57
N GLY A 163 -2.13 1.84 -5.58
CA GLY A 163 -3.35 2.16 -6.34
C GLY A 163 -3.89 0.98 -7.13
N TYR A 164 -3.01 0.15 -7.72
CA TYR A 164 -3.41 -1.09 -8.40
C TYR A 164 -4.14 -2.03 -7.45
N HIS A 165 -3.54 -2.38 -6.30
CA HIS A 165 -4.16 -3.31 -5.36
C HIS A 165 -5.44 -2.73 -4.73
N ALA A 166 -5.47 -1.44 -4.42
CA ALA A 166 -6.68 -0.79 -3.93
C ALA A 166 -7.81 -0.85 -4.98
N ALA A 167 -7.53 -0.47 -6.22
CA ALA A 167 -8.50 -0.49 -7.32
C ALA A 167 -9.01 -1.91 -7.58
N LYS A 168 -8.10 -2.89 -7.67
CA LYS A 168 -8.42 -4.30 -7.92
C LYS A 168 -9.34 -4.86 -6.85
N PHE A 169 -9.01 -4.68 -5.56
CA PHE A 169 -9.84 -5.25 -4.49
C PHE A 169 -11.20 -4.56 -4.38
N LEU A 170 -11.26 -3.24 -4.61
CA LEU A 170 -12.52 -2.51 -4.65
C LEU A 170 -13.41 -2.96 -5.83
N GLU A 171 -12.82 -3.23 -6.99
CA GLU A 171 -13.53 -3.76 -8.16
C GLU A 171 -14.03 -5.20 -7.90
N GLU A 172 -13.12 -6.12 -7.57
CA GLU A 172 -13.40 -7.56 -7.52
C GLU A 172 -14.18 -8.00 -6.28
N GLU A 173 -13.86 -7.46 -5.11
CA GLU A 173 -14.44 -7.92 -3.84
C GLU A 173 -15.58 -7.03 -3.32
N ASP A 174 -15.57 -5.74 -3.67
CA ASP A 174 -16.55 -4.76 -3.17
C ASP A 174 -17.56 -4.29 -4.23
N GLY A 175 -17.32 -4.60 -5.51
CA GLY A 175 -18.19 -4.23 -6.62
C GLY A 175 -18.22 -2.73 -6.89
N CYS A 176 -17.17 -1.99 -6.56
CA CYS A 176 -17.02 -0.59 -6.94
C CYS A 176 -16.75 -0.47 -8.46
N LEU A 177 -17.14 0.67 -9.03
CA LEU A 177 -16.87 0.99 -10.44
C LEU A 177 -15.65 1.90 -10.51
N ILE A 178 -14.52 1.38 -11.00
CA ILE A 178 -13.32 2.19 -11.20
C ILE A 178 -13.49 3.00 -12.48
N VAL A 179 -13.95 4.25 -12.38
CA VAL A 179 -14.31 5.06 -13.55
C VAL A 179 -13.16 5.88 -14.12
N GLY A 180 -12.09 6.08 -13.34
CA GLY A 180 -10.94 6.87 -13.77
C GLY A 180 -9.63 6.37 -13.19
N ILE A 181 -8.59 6.31 -14.02
CA ILE A 181 -7.22 5.97 -13.61
C ILE A 181 -6.28 7.02 -14.19
N ALA A 182 -5.53 7.71 -13.33
CA ALA A 182 -4.50 8.67 -13.72
C ALA A 182 -3.10 8.05 -13.61
N GLU A 183 -2.26 8.31 -14.61
CA GLU A 183 -0.87 7.91 -14.67
C GLU A 183 0.02 9.06 -15.15
N ARG A 184 1.33 8.84 -15.20
CA ARG A 184 2.32 9.87 -15.58
C ARG A 184 2.12 10.41 -17.00
N ASP A 185 1.64 9.58 -17.92
CA ASP A 185 1.45 9.91 -19.33
C ASP A 185 0.04 10.44 -19.65
N GLY A 186 -0.85 10.56 -18.67
CA GLY A 186 -2.22 11.03 -18.83
C GLY A 186 -3.19 10.25 -17.95
N ALA A 187 -4.49 10.30 -18.27
CA ALA A 187 -5.50 9.53 -17.57
C ALA A 187 -6.48 8.89 -18.55
N ILE A 188 -7.14 7.84 -18.08
CA ILE A 188 -8.24 7.19 -18.78
C ILE A 188 -9.52 7.29 -17.94
N PHE A 189 -10.65 7.44 -18.61
CA PHE A 189 -11.96 7.58 -17.99
C PHE A 189 -13.03 6.82 -18.77
N ASP A 190 -13.86 6.06 -18.04
CA ASP A 190 -15.08 5.43 -18.55
C ASP A 190 -16.14 5.40 -17.44
N GLU A 191 -17.29 6.03 -17.68
CA GLU A 191 -18.42 6.04 -16.73
C GLU A 191 -18.95 4.64 -16.42
N LYS A 192 -18.73 3.67 -17.32
CA LYS A 192 -19.16 2.28 -17.15
C LYS A 192 -18.20 1.44 -16.31
N GLY A 193 -17.02 1.98 -16.00
CA GLY A 193 -15.97 1.29 -15.26
C GLY A 193 -14.86 0.74 -16.15
N LEU A 194 -13.64 0.76 -15.62
CA LEU A 194 -12.41 0.33 -16.25
C LEU A 194 -11.97 -1.01 -15.63
N PRO A 195 -11.74 -2.06 -16.44
CA PRO A 195 -11.26 -3.34 -15.93
C PRO A 195 -9.81 -3.20 -15.44
N VAL A 196 -9.60 -3.21 -14.12
CA VAL A 196 -8.32 -2.80 -13.50
C VAL A 196 -7.18 -3.70 -13.95
N GLU A 197 -7.38 -5.01 -13.99
CA GLU A 197 -6.39 -5.98 -14.48
C GLU A 197 -5.96 -5.68 -15.91
N ARG A 198 -6.93 -5.44 -16.80
CA ARG A 198 -6.64 -5.18 -18.21
C ARG A 198 -5.91 -3.86 -18.41
N VAL A 199 -6.20 -2.84 -17.58
CA VAL A 199 -5.46 -1.57 -17.57
C VAL A 199 -4.02 -1.81 -17.08
N LYS A 200 -3.84 -2.64 -16.06
CA LYS A 200 -2.52 -2.93 -15.51
C LYS A 200 -1.64 -3.69 -16.50
N ASP A 201 -2.19 -4.66 -17.21
CA ASP A 201 -1.50 -5.39 -18.26
C ASP A 201 -1.07 -4.44 -19.39
N TYR A 202 -1.99 -3.60 -19.87
CA TYR A 202 -1.69 -2.61 -20.91
C TYR A 202 -0.59 -1.62 -20.48
N LEU A 203 -0.63 -1.15 -19.23
CA LEU A 203 0.39 -0.27 -18.66
C LEU A 203 1.76 -0.95 -18.62
N THR A 204 1.79 -2.26 -18.32
CA THR A 204 3.03 -3.05 -18.25
C THR A 204 3.62 -3.28 -19.64
N GLU A 205 2.77 -3.47 -20.66
CA GLU A 205 3.20 -3.70 -22.05
C GLU A 205 3.64 -2.41 -22.76
N THR A 206 2.92 -1.30 -22.55
CA THR A 206 3.11 -0.05 -23.31
C THR A 206 3.87 1.03 -22.55
N GLY A 207 3.98 0.91 -21.23
CA GLY A 207 4.60 1.90 -20.35
C GLY A 207 3.72 3.12 -20.04
N GLY A 208 2.45 3.12 -20.46
CA GLY A 208 1.49 4.21 -20.23
C GLY A 208 0.03 3.77 -20.35
N VAL A 209 -0.90 4.71 -20.19
CA VAL A 209 -2.35 4.49 -20.40
C VAL A 209 -2.85 5.06 -21.72
N ARG A 210 -2.02 5.83 -22.43
CA ARG A 210 -2.39 6.43 -23.72
C ARG A 210 -2.70 5.36 -24.77
N GLY A 211 -3.91 5.41 -25.31
CA GLY A 211 -4.37 4.49 -26.35
C GLY A 211 -5.06 3.23 -25.83
N PHE A 212 -5.33 3.16 -24.51
CA PHE A 212 -6.10 2.06 -23.94
C PHE A 212 -7.49 1.94 -24.62
N PRO A 213 -7.85 0.75 -25.15
CA PRO A 213 -9.07 0.61 -25.93
C PRO A 213 -10.32 0.61 -25.05
N GLY A 214 -11.32 1.39 -25.44
CA GLY A 214 -12.62 1.43 -24.76
C GLY A 214 -12.71 2.43 -23.60
N ALA A 215 -11.72 3.30 -23.41
CA ALA A 215 -11.79 4.41 -22.47
C ALA A 215 -11.46 5.75 -23.17
N SER A 216 -11.96 6.85 -22.61
CA SER A 216 -11.59 8.19 -23.06
C SER A 216 -10.24 8.55 -22.46
N TYR A 217 -9.31 9.03 -23.28
CA TYR A 217 -7.99 9.48 -22.82
C TYR A 217 -7.99 10.99 -22.56
N ILE A 218 -7.44 11.38 -21.42
CA ILE A 218 -7.27 12.76 -20.97
C ILE A 218 -5.76 13.01 -20.88
N ALA A 219 -5.24 13.93 -21.69
CA ALA A 219 -3.79 14.19 -21.75
C ALA A 219 -3.26 14.77 -20.44
N ASN A 220 -4.02 15.66 -19.79
CA ASN A 220 -3.67 16.20 -18.49
C ASN A 220 -4.25 15.31 -17.39
N GLY A 221 -3.45 14.37 -16.88
CA GLY A 221 -3.91 13.39 -15.90
C GLY A 221 -4.52 13.99 -14.63
N ALA A 222 -4.18 15.24 -14.27
CA ALA A 222 -4.79 15.91 -13.13
C ALA A 222 -6.29 16.18 -13.30
N GLU A 223 -6.76 16.37 -14.54
CA GLU A 223 -8.16 16.66 -14.84
C GLU A 223 -9.09 15.47 -14.57
N VAL A 224 -8.57 14.24 -14.50
CA VAL A 224 -9.40 13.08 -14.14
C VAL A 224 -9.85 13.16 -12.68
N MET A 225 -9.06 13.75 -11.79
CA MET A 225 -9.43 13.92 -10.37
C MET A 225 -10.59 14.92 -10.19
N GLU A 226 -10.87 15.72 -11.23
CA GLU A 226 -11.96 16.70 -11.26
C GLU A 226 -13.24 16.12 -11.90
N GLN A 227 -13.23 14.86 -12.34
CA GLN A 227 -14.40 14.16 -12.88
C GLN A 227 -15.33 13.66 -11.77
N ASP A 228 -16.62 13.52 -12.10
CA ASP A 228 -17.65 13.03 -11.18
C ASP A 228 -17.31 11.64 -10.61
N CYS A 229 -17.12 11.57 -9.29
CA CYS A 229 -16.90 10.34 -8.56
C CYS A 229 -17.37 10.44 -7.10
N ASP A 230 -17.65 9.29 -6.50
CA ASP A 230 -17.97 9.20 -5.08
C ASP A 230 -16.70 9.21 -4.23
N ILE A 231 -15.67 8.46 -4.68
CA ILE A 231 -14.44 8.21 -3.95
C ILE A 231 -13.23 8.55 -4.83
N LEU A 232 -12.31 9.37 -4.31
CA LEU A 232 -11.03 9.66 -4.94
C LEU A 232 -9.88 9.08 -4.11
N ILE A 233 -8.99 8.32 -4.75
CA ILE A 233 -7.85 7.66 -4.12
C ILE A 233 -6.55 8.19 -4.72
N PRO A 234 -5.93 9.23 -4.14
CA PRO A 234 -4.59 9.65 -4.51
C PRO A 234 -3.54 8.65 -4.01
N ALA A 235 -2.84 8.01 -4.94
CA ALA A 235 -1.91 6.90 -4.68
C ALA A 235 -0.53 7.06 -5.36
N ALA A 236 -0.18 8.24 -5.90
CA ALA A 236 1.12 8.47 -6.53
C ALA A 236 2.10 9.34 -5.72
N PHE A 237 1.89 10.67 -5.67
CA PHE A 237 2.84 11.66 -5.14
C PHE A 237 2.22 12.50 -4.02
N GLU A 238 3.07 13.12 -3.20
CA GLU A 238 2.67 14.15 -2.26
C GLU A 238 2.14 15.42 -2.96
N GLY A 239 1.24 16.15 -2.30
CA GLY A 239 0.76 17.48 -2.73
C GLY A 239 0.00 17.54 -4.06
N VAL A 240 -0.48 16.40 -4.58
CA VAL A 240 -1.27 16.32 -5.82
C VAL A 240 -2.60 17.05 -5.73
N ILE A 241 -3.15 17.19 -4.52
CA ILE A 241 -4.32 18.02 -4.24
C ILE A 241 -3.86 19.26 -3.47
N ASN A 242 -3.96 20.41 -4.12
CA ASN A 242 -3.43 21.68 -3.63
C ASN A 242 -4.40 22.84 -3.91
N LEU A 243 -4.03 24.05 -3.49
CA LEU A 243 -4.88 25.23 -3.62
C LEU A 243 -5.36 25.50 -5.06
N SER A 244 -4.64 25.01 -6.07
CA SER A 244 -5.01 25.23 -7.46
C SER A 244 -6.14 24.33 -7.96
N ASN A 245 -6.41 23.17 -7.33
CA ASN A 245 -7.40 22.18 -7.81
C ASN A 245 -8.42 21.72 -6.77
N ALA A 246 -8.19 21.92 -5.47
CA ALA A 246 -9.08 21.45 -4.39
C ALA A 246 -10.55 21.88 -4.56
N ASP A 247 -10.77 23.10 -5.08
CA ASP A 247 -12.12 23.63 -5.31
C ASP A 247 -12.87 22.90 -6.44
N ARG A 248 -12.17 22.32 -7.41
CA ARG A 248 -12.76 21.62 -8.56
C ARG A 248 -12.97 20.12 -8.35
N ILE A 249 -12.44 19.53 -7.27
CA ILE A 249 -12.62 18.11 -6.99
C ILE A 249 -14.05 17.86 -6.49
N PRO A 250 -14.87 17.04 -7.17
CA PRO A 250 -16.25 16.79 -6.78
C PRO A 250 -16.40 15.64 -5.77
N ALA A 251 -15.32 14.89 -5.50
CA ALA A 251 -15.34 13.71 -4.66
C ALA A 251 -15.88 13.98 -3.25
N LYS A 252 -16.77 13.11 -2.80
CA LYS A 252 -17.40 13.15 -1.48
C LYS A 252 -16.51 12.55 -0.40
N LEU A 253 -15.75 11.52 -0.77
CA LEU A 253 -14.76 10.85 0.06
C LEU A 253 -13.40 10.88 -0.64
N ILE A 254 -12.36 11.34 0.05
CA ILE A 254 -10.98 11.22 -0.40
C ILE A 254 -10.24 10.29 0.55
N VAL A 255 -9.48 9.33 0.00
CA VAL A 255 -8.75 8.32 0.77
C VAL A 255 -7.28 8.41 0.44
N GLU A 256 -6.50 8.96 1.37
CA GLU A 256 -5.09 9.23 1.13
C GLU A 256 -4.23 7.94 1.11
N ALA A 257 -4.13 7.32 -0.06
CA ALA A 257 -3.33 6.11 -0.24
C ALA A 257 -1.82 6.40 -0.36
N ALA A 258 -1.45 7.58 -0.89
CA ALA A 258 -0.10 8.12 -0.84
C ALA A 258 0.18 8.78 0.53
N ASN A 259 1.44 9.14 0.80
CA ASN A 259 1.78 9.95 1.98
C ASN A 259 1.66 11.43 1.61
N GLY A 260 0.89 12.20 2.39
CA GLY A 260 0.65 13.63 2.20
C GLY A 260 0.17 14.07 0.81
N PRO A 261 -0.82 13.41 0.17
CA PRO A 261 -1.31 13.82 -1.15
C PRO A 261 -2.08 15.15 -1.12
N ILE A 262 -2.64 15.55 0.03
CA ILE A 262 -3.37 16.81 0.20
C ILE A 262 -2.49 17.82 0.95
N THR A 263 -2.32 19.02 0.38
CA THR A 263 -1.67 20.13 1.09
C THR A 263 -2.59 20.72 2.17
N ALA A 264 -2.02 21.28 3.25
CA ALA A 264 -2.80 21.84 4.36
C ALA A 264 -3.86 22.88 3.93
N GLY A 265 -3.54 23.74 2.96
CA GLY A 265 -4.51 24.71 2.43
C GLY A 265 -5.64 24.07 1.62
N ALA A 266 -5.36 22.96 0.94
CA ALA A 266 -6.38 22.20 0.21
C ALA A 266 -7.31 21.41 1.14
N ASP A 267 -6.78 20.86 2.24
CA ASP A 267 -7.59 20.19 3.28
C ASP A 267 -8.68 21.13 3.80
N GLU A 268 -8.34 22.38 4.11
CA GLU A 268 -9.30 23.37 4.60
C GLU A 268 -10.40 23.67 3.58
N ILE A 269 -10.08 23.70 2.28
CA ILE A 269 -11.06 23.91 1.20
C ILE A 269 -11.99 22.70 1.10
N LEU A 270 -11.43 21.48 1.03
CA LEU A 270 -12.19 20.24 0.90
C LEU A 270 -13.13 20.00 2.08
N ARG A 271 -12.65 20.22 3.31
CA ARG A 271 -13.47 20.08 4.52
C ARG A 271 -14.60 21.11 4.57
N ARG A 272 -14.37 22.34 4.14
CA ARG A 272 -15.44 23.36 4.01
C ARG A 272 -16.50 22.98 2.98
N LYS A 273 -16.12 22.25 1.93
CA LYS A 273 -17.05 21.70 0.92
C LYS A 273 -17.85 20.50 1.43
N GLY A 274 -17.52 19.96 2.61
CA GLY A 274 -18.15 18.77 3.16
C GLY A 274 -17.58 17.45 2.62
N THR A 275 -16.41 17.49 1.97
CA THR A 275 -15.66 16.28 1.60
C THR A 275 -15.05 15.67 2.85
N VAL A 276 -15.25 14.37 3.06
CA VAL A 276 -14.58 13.63 4.13
C VAL A 276 -13.25 13.10 3.62
N ILE A 277 -12.20 13.24 4.43
CA ILE A 277 -10.86 12.81 4.11
C ILE A 277 -10.46 11.72 5.11
N ILE A 278 -10.16 10.52 4.61
CA ILE A 278 -9.51 9.47 5.38
C ILE A 278 -8.00 9.71 5.29
N PRO A 279 -7.34 10.06 6.41
CA PRO A 279 -5.96 10.53 6.37
C PRO A 279 -4.96 9.42 6.08
N ASP A 280 -3.83 9.80 5.52
CA ASP A 280 -2.76 8.91 5.08
C ASP A 280 -2.20 8.03 6.20
N MET A 281 -2.11 8.58 7.41
CA MET A 281 -1.63 7.89 8.61
C MET A 281 -2.46 6.65 8.94
N TYR A 282 -3.73 6.61 8.52
CA TYR A 282 -4.63 5.48 8.72
C TYR A 282 -4.75 4.63 7.45
N ALA A 283 -5.09 5.25 6.32
CA ALA A 283 -5.48 4.53 5.11
C ALA A 283 -4.37 3.63 4.56
N ASN A 284 -3.12 4.09 4.57
CA ASN A 284 -1.99 3.35 3.99
C ASN A 284 -1.16 2.58 5.04
N ALA A 285 -1.63 2.49 6.29
CA ALA A 285 -0.90 1.85 7.38
C ALA A 285 -0.78 0.32 7.23
N GLY A 286 -1.57 -0.31 6.36
CA GLY A 286 -1.48 -1.76 6.08
C GLY A 286 -0.06 -2.21 5.68
N GLY A 287 0.70 -1.36 4.98
CA GLY A 287 2.08 -1.66 4.62
C GLY A 287 3.00 -1.84 5.83
N VAL A 288 2.87 -0.98 6.86
CA VAL A 288 3.68 -1.11 8.08
C VAL A 288 3.20 -2.25 8.97
N THR A 289 1.89 -2.50 9.03
CA THR A 289 1.32 -3.65 9.76
C THR A 289 1.86 -4.97 9.23
N VAL A 290 1.89 -5.16 7.90
CA VAL A 290 2.42 -6.42 7.33
C VAL A 290 3.95 -6.47 7.37
N SER A 291 4.65 -5.32 7.30
CA SER A 291 6.08 -5.26 7.61
C SER A 291 6.38 -5.71 9.05
N TYR A 292 5.55 -5.33 10.02
CA TYR A 292 5.66 -5.81 11.40
C TYR A 292 5.48 -7.34 11.49
N PHE A 293 4.47 -7.90 10.80
CA PHE A 293 4.31 -9.36 10.74
C PHE A 293 5.50 -10.07 10.09
N GLU A 294 6.08 -9.48 9.03
CA GLU A 294 7.30 -10.00 8.43
C GLU A 294 8.48 -9.99 9.41
N TRP A 295 8.63 -8.91 10.17
CA TRP A 295 9.67 -8.79 11.19
C TRP A 295 9.49 -9.85 12.28
N VAL A 296 8.28 -9.97 12.86
CA VAL A 296 7.96 -11.00 13.87
C VAL A 296 8.21 -12.42 13.35
N LYS A 297 7.81 -12.70 12.10
CA LYS A 297 8.07 -14.00 11.45
C LYS A 297 9.57 -14.31 11.38
N ASN A 298 10.38 -13.31 11.02
CA ASN A 298 11.83 -13.49 10.91
C ASN A 298 12.49 -13.69 12.29
N LEU A 299 12.00 -13.03 13.34
CA LEU A 299 12.46 -13.26 14.72
C LEU A 299 12.00 -14.61 15.29
N SER A 300 10.84 -15.10 14.87
CA SER A 300 10.29 -16.36 15.38
C SER A 300 10.96 -17.59 14.77
N HIS A 301 11.67 -17.44 13.64
CA HIS A 301 12.32 -18.51 12.87
C HIS A 301 11.39 -19.67 12.45
N ILE A 302 10.06 -19.48 12.57
CA ILE A 302 9.03 -20.48 12.32
C ILE A 302 7.95 -19.88 11.42
N ARG A 303 7.44 -20.69 10.47
CA ARG A 303 6.28 -20.29 9.66
C ARG A 303 5.01 -20.34 10.52
N PHE A 304 4.21 -19.29 10.47
CA PHE A 304 2.89 -19.26 11.14
C PHE A 304 2.08 -20.51 10.78
N GLY A 305 1.39 -21.07 11.78
CA GLY A 305 0.59 -22.30 11.67
C GLY A 305 1.40 -23.61 11.63
N ARG A 306 2.73 -23.60 11.44
CA ARG A 306 3.52 -24.85 11.29
C ARG A 306 3.39 -25.80 12.50
N MET A 307 3.34 -25.25 13.71
CA MET A 307 3.28 -26.04 14.95
C MET A 307 1.86 -26.50 15.29
N GLN A 308 0.84 -25.73 14.91
CA GLN A 308 -0.54 -25.91 15.38
C GLN A 308 -1.44 -26.63 14.38
N ARG A 309 -1.13 -26.55 13.08
CA ARG A 309 -2.01 -27.00 11.99
C ARG A 309 -2.60 -28.39 12.18
N ARG A 310 -1.79 -29.38 12.55
CA ARG A 310 -2.28 -30.76 12.77
C ARG A 310 -3.20 -30.89 13.99
N ALA A 311 -2.91 -30.14 15.05
CA ALA A 311 -3.73 -30.13 16.25
C ALA A 311 -5.08 -29.44 15.97
N GLU A 312 -5.06 -28.33 15.24
CA GLU A 312 -6.26 -27.61 14.79
C GLU A 312 -7.10 -28.46 13.83
N GLU A 313 -6.48 -29.10 12.83
CA GLU A 313 -7.15 -30.03 11.91
C GLU A 313 -7.82 -31.18 12.68
N ALA A 314 -7.11 -31.80 13.64
CA ALA A 314 -7.67 -32.86 14.46
C ALA A 314 -8.83 -32.38 15.38
N GLN A 315 -8.69 -31.20 15.98
CA GLN A 315 -9.71 -30.62 16.84
C GLN A 315 -10.98 -30.26 16.04
N HIS A 316 -10.81 -29.68 14.84
CA HIS A 316 -11.93 -29.39 13.96
C HIS A 316 -12.62 -30.67 13.49
N GLN A 317 -11.85 -31.71 13.15
CA GLN A 317 -12.43 -33.00 12.78
C GLN A 317 -13.25 -33.61 13.93
N MET A 318 -12.72 -33.60 15.16
CA MET A 318 -13.47 -34.08 16.33
C MET A 318 -14.78 -33.31 16.55
N LEU A 319 -14.77 -31.98 16.36
CA LEU A 319 -15.98 -31.17 16.47
C LEU A 319 -17.02 -31.51 15.39
N ILE A 320 -16.57 -31.77 14.15
CA ILE A 320 -17.44 -32.20 13.06
C ILE A 320 -18.05 -33.57 13.39
N ASP A 321 -17.22 -34.53 13.78
CA ASP A 321 -17.65 -35.90 14.08
C ASP A 321 -18.71 -35.91 15.22
N GLU A 322 -18.52 -35.10 16.26
CA GLU A 322 -19.50 -34.96 17.35
C GLU A 322 -20.80 -34.29 16.87
N LEU A 323 -20.72 -33.26 16.03
CA LEU A 323 -21.92 -32.62 15.46
C LEU A 323 -22.70 -33.58 14.56
N GLU A 324 -22.02 -34.37 13.74
CA GLU A 324 -22.65 -35.43 12.91
C GLU A 324 -23.29 -36.50 13.80
N SER A 325 -22.62 -36.91 14.88
CA SER A 325 -23.16 -37.86 15.84
C SER A 325 -24.43 -37.34 16.53
N MET A 326 -24.45 -36.08 16.95
CA MET A 326 -25.60 -35.47 17.62
C MET A 326 -26.77 -35.21 16.68
N THR A 327 -26.52 -34.89 15.41
CA THR A 327 -27.56 -34.52 14.44
C THR A 327 -28.04 -35.70 13.59
N GLY A 328 -27.29 -36.79 13.54
CA GLY A 328 -27.59 -37.97 12.71
C GLY A 328 -27.45 -37.73 11.20
N ASN A 329 -26.91 -36.58 10.78
CA ASN A 329 -26.70 -36.20 9.39
C ASN A 329 -25.21 -36.02 9.13
N SER A 330 -24.72 -36.52 8.00
CA SER A 330 -23.35 -36.31 7.53
C SER A 330 -23.23 -34.96 6.81
N PHE A 331 -22.16 -34.20 7.07
CA PHE A 331 -21.83 -33.00 6.30
C PHE A 331 -21.27 -33.34 4.91
N SER A 332 -20.90 -34.60 4.64
CA SER A 332 -20.45 -35.05 3.31
C SER A 332 -21.55 -35.10 2.24
N ASP A 333 -22.81 -35.07 2.66
CA ASP A 333 -23.97 -35.36 1.82
C ASP A 333 -24.72 -34.10 1.35
N ALA A 334 -24.16 -32.90 1.60
CA ALA A 334 -24.68 -31.59 1.21
C ALA A 334 -23.78 -30.89 0.17
#